data_AF-A0ABD3RX11-F1
#
_entry.id   AF-A0ABD3RX11-F1
#
_cell.length_a   1.000
_cell.length_b   1.000
_cell.length_c   1.000
_cell.angle_alpha   90.00
_cell.angle_beta   90.00
_cell.angle_gamma   90.00
#
_symmetry.space_group_name_H-M   'P 1'
#
loop_
_entity.id
_entity.type
_entity.pdbx_description
1 polymer ?
#
loop_
_entity_poly.entity_id
_entity_poly.type
_entity_poly.pdbx_seq_one_letter_code
_entity_poly.pdbx_strand_id
1 'polypeptide(L)'
;MTTMSIGVVASVTLLLFLSTTSMNMTMSGANALSQSIVVIGLNPALQKRFVLPIDTDLEPGNVHRCARLDIGVGGKGQDVGVALSCLMQSSTKKREEEEKVGDEKETAPCDVSSRVIMAQFLGAGAEGDAVSSALRYRHGLVDDSLTIRNVAPLRTCTTIVGANRATELVETSGTVTNEEMMELMDKIDELTSGGDGKGADCVCVMGSMPPGCPEDTYATMISRLADHGSLVLVDSVIGLDPLLGSLKSIYDNDDDEYDSSNKNGGGYAVLKLNAAELCKLASVTKSGGEGCQVAYEELSIASRKFVAKYANAMGGLEYLCVTDGKFPGYVVEVPKSTSSAASGGGESFRTWQLPTVDLSNRGTLYPIGAGDTVSGATLAAMQYLRRGGFIEGRGGGVVPSEVGKLLSEKKAEWSGDIGGGILKSEDDDSSRDIVTAFAFGLACGSASCLREDNSVFDVDDAMSFFGDMSKPIVRSITSMDV
;
A
#
# COMPACT_ATOMS: atom_id res chain seq x y z
N MET A 1 -68.72 48.53 24.51
CA MET A 1 -68.06 47.29 24.99
C MET A 1 -68.42 46.23 23.98
N THR A 2 -67.57 45.77 23.06
CA THR A 2 -66.16 45.40 23.17
C THR A 2 -65.55 45.45 21.75
N THR A 3 -64.41 46.12 21.58
CA THR A 3 -63.65 46.21 20.33
C THR A 3 -62.78 44.97 20.15
N MET A 4 -62.90 44.26 19.02
CA MET A 4 -61.94 43.24 18.59
C MET A 4 -61.06 43.81 17.47
N SER A 5 -59.76 43.87 17.74
CA SER A 5 -58.71 44.33 16.83
C SER A 5 -58.10 43.10 16.14
N ILE A 6 -58.07 43.10 14.81
CA ILE A 6 -57.35 42.12 13.99
C ILE A 6 -55.97 42.70 13.73
N GLY A 7 -54.94 42.14 14.38
CA GLY A 7 -53.55 42.43 14.11
C GLY A 7 -52.97 41.38 13.17
N VAL A 8 -52.62 41.78 11.95
CA VAL A 8 -51.86 40.98 10.99
C VAL A 8 -50.38 41.12 11.36
N VAL A 9 -49.75 40.03 11.82
CA VAL A 9 -48.30 39.97 12.04
C VAL A 9 -47.67 39.39 10.78
N ALA A 10 -46.99 40.24 10.00
CA ALA A 10 -46.15 39.82 8.89
C ALA A 10 -44.84 39.26 9.46
N SER A 11 -44.64 37.96 9.33
CA SER A 11 -43.39 37.28 9.68
C SER A 11 -42.40 37.44 8.53
N VAL A 12 -41.39 38.30 8.71
CA VAL A 12 -40.27 38.46 7.79
C VAL A 12 -39.28 37.33 8.07
N THR A 13 -39.32 36.28 7.25
CA THR A 13 -38.31 35.21 7.26
C THR A 13 -37.08 35.70 6.48
N LEU A 14 -36.05 36.13 7.20
CA LEU A 14 -34.74 36.49 6.65
C LEU A 14 -33.98 35.19 6.33
N LEU A 15 -34.02 34.75 5.07
CA LEU A 15 -33.17 33.68 4.55
C LEU A 15 -31.73 34.23 4.41
N LEU A 16 -30.89 33.93 5.40
CA LEU A 16 -29.44 34.10 5.30
C LEU A 16 -28.87 32.99 4.40
N PHE A 17 -28.68 33.32 3.12
CA PHE A 17 -27.82 32.55 2.23
C PHE A 17 -26.36 32.75 2.67
N LEU A 18 -25.86 31.85 3.52
CA LEU A 18 -24.43 31.66 3.69
C LEU A 18 -23.91 30.94 2.44
N SER A 19 -23.53 31.72 1.43
CA SER A 19 -22.69 31.25 0.34
C SER A 19 -21.32 30.90 0.92
N THR A 20 -21.11 29.64 1.26
CA THR A 20 -19.77 29.08 1.47
C THR A 20 -19.08 29.05 0.11
N THR A 21 -18.45 30.17 -0.27
CA THR A 21 -17.43 30.18 -1.32
C THR A 21 -16.29 29.30 -0.84
N SER A 22 -16.31 28.04 -1.25
CA SER A 22 -15.14 27.17 -1.23
C SER A 22 -14.12 27.82 -2.14
N MET A 23 -13.12 28.46 -1.56
CA MET A 23 -11.95 28.91 -2.31
C MET A 23 -11.20 27.66 -2.74
N ASN A 24 -11.54 27.12 -3.91
CA ASN A 24 -10.71 26.16 -4.60
C ASN A 24 -9.43 26.89 -4.98
N MET A 25 -8.41 26.80 -4.12
CA MET A 25 -7.04 26.99 -4.53
C MET A 25 -6.73 25.86 -5.52
N THR A 26 -7.01 26.11 -6.80
CA THR A 26 -6.45 25.32 -7.89
C THR A 26 -4.93 25.52 -7.85
N MET A 27 -4.25 24.64 -7.12
CA MET A 27 -2.90 24.25 -7.49
C MET A 27 -2.93 23.96 -9.00
N SER A 28 -1.90 24.39 -9.73
CA SER A 28 -1.69 23.95 -11.10
C SER A 28 -1.67 22.41 -11.10
N GLY A 29 -2.81 21.79 -11.44
CA GLY A 29 -3.05 20.34 -11.26
C GLY A 29 -2.00 19.45 -11.91
N ALA A 30 -1.25 20.00 -12.87
CA ALA A 30 -0.23 19.30 -13.62
C ALA A 30 0.93 18.70 -12.80
N ASN A 31 1.26 19.25 -11.62
CA ASN A 31 2.37 18.76 -10.78
C ASN A 31 1.91 17.84 -9.63
N ALA A 32 0.61 17.67 -9.40
CA ALA A 32 0.12 16.93 -8.24
C ALA A 32 0.27 15.40 -8.42
N LEU A 33 -0.10 14.86 -9.58
CA LEU A 33 -0.08 13.41 -9.81
C LEU A 33 1.34 12.82 -9.82
N SER A 34 2.29 13.50 -10.47
CA SER A 34 3.70 13.05 -10.58
C SER A 34 4.49 13.12 -9.27
N GLN A 35 3.86 13.54 -8.18
CA GLN A 35 4.40 13.52 -6.82
C GLN A 35 3.53 12.70 -5.85
N SER A 36 2.47 12.10 -6.35
CA SER A 36 1.48 11.39 -5.56
C SER A 36 1.70 9.88 -5.57
N ILE A 37 1.26 9.25 -4.50
CA ILE A 37 1.04 7.81 -4.40
C ILE A 37 -0.45 7.57 -4.64
N VAL A 38 -0.78 6.91 -5.75
CA VAL A 38 -2.17 6.51 -6.05
C VAL A 38 -2.42 5.10 -5.52
N VAL A 39 -3.36 4.96 -4.60
CA VAL A 39 -3.75 3.68 -4.01
C VAL A 39 -5.06 3.22 -4.65
N ILE A 40 -4.99 2.16 -5.44
CA ILE A 40 -6.13 1.52 -6.09
C ILE A 40 -6.69 0.44 -5.16
N GLY A 41 -7.74 0.80 -4.42
CA GLY A 41 -8.39 -0.03 -3.41
C GLY A 41 -9.90 -0.06 -3.60
N LEU A 42 -10.37 -0.82 -4.58
CA LEU A 42 -11.74 -0.69 -5.09
C LEU A 42 -12.85 -1.22 -4.17
N ASN A 43 -12.51 -2.03 -3.15
CA ASN A 43 -13.50 -2.69 -2.29
C ASN A 43 -13.35 -2.31 -0.80
N PRO A 44 -13.62 -1.05 -0.43
CA PRO A 44 -13.52 -0.59 0.96
C PRO A 44 -14.56 -1.27 1.86
N ALA A 45 -14.41 -1.10 3.17
CA ALA A 45 -15.31 -1.62 4.18
C ALA A 45 -15.31 -0.73 5.43
N LEU A 46 -16.43 -0.74 6.16
CA LEU A 46 -16.42 -0.32 7.56
C LEU A 46 -15.84 -1.48 8.39
N GLN A 47 -14.77 -1.23 9.14
CA GLN A 47 -14.21 -2.22 10.05
C GLN A 47 -14.89 -2.11 11.42
N LYS A 48 -15.48 -3.21 11.89
CA LYS A 48 -15.97 -3.35 13.27
C LYS A 48 -15.12 -4.38 13.98
N ARG A 49 -14.66 -4.06 15.19
CA ARG A 49 -13.93 -5.01 16.03
C ARG A 49 -14.70 -5.27 17.31
N PHE A 50 -15.11 -6.52 17.50
CA PHE A 50 -15.77 -6.98 18.70
C PHE A 50 -14.74 -7.63 19.60
N VAL A 51 -14.28 -6.88 20.60
CA VAL A 51 -13.32 -7.39 21.58
C VAL A 51 -14.08 -8.12 22.68
N LEU A 52 -13.83 -9.42 22.80
CA LEU A 52 -14.37 -10.26 23.87
C LEU A 52 -13.59 -10.04 25.16
N PRO A 53 -14.16 -10.40 26.33
CA PRO A 53 -13.41 -10.44 27.59
C PRO A 53 -12.09 -11.23 27.49
N ILE A 54 -11.08 -10.83 28.26
CA ILE A 54 -9.68 -11.29 28.18
C ILE A 54 -9.53 -12.82 28.19
N ASP A 55 -10.40 -13.52 28.92
CA ASP A 55 -10.32 -14.98 29.09
C ASP A 55 -11.35 -15.75 28.25
N THR A 56 -11.88 -15.14 27.19
CA THR A 56 -12.94 -15.73 26.36
C THR A 56 -12.58 -15.74 24.87
N ASP A 57 -12.89 -16.83 24.21
CA ASP A 57 -12.85 -16.97 22.75
C ASP A 57 -14.28 -17.04 22.19
N LEU A 58 -14.41 -16.87 20.88
CA LEU A 58 -15.69 -17.06 20.18
C LEU A 58 -16.11 -18.53 20.23
N GLU A 59 -17.27 -18.80 20.82
CA GLU A 59 -17.88 -20.13 20.92
C GLU A 59 -19.21 -20.18 20.14
N PRO A 60 -19.28 -20.89 19.00
CA PRO A 60 -20.51 -21.02 18.23
C PRO A 60 -21.67 -21.61 19.07
N GLY A 61 -22.86 -21.02 18.95
CA GLY A 61 -24.06 -21.42 19.70
C GLY A 61 -24.25 -20.70 21.03
N ASN A 62 -23.24 -19.97 21.53
CA ASN A 62 -23.33 -19.18 22.76
C ASN A 62 -23.62 -17.69 22.47
N VAL A 63 -24.18 -17.01 23.48
CA VAL A 63 -24.34 -15.55 23.46
C VAL A 63 -23.07 -14.91 24.00
N HIS A 64 -22.42 -14.11 23.17
CA HIS A 64 -21.21 -13.38 23.53
C HIS A 64 -21.53 -11.92 23.84
N ARG A 65 -21.00 -11.43 24.97
CA ARG A 65 -21.08 -10.02 25.33
C ARG A 65 -19.76 -9.36 24.99
N CYS A 66 -19.81 -8.39 24.09
CA CYS A 66 -18.66 -7.58 23.71
C CYS A 66 -18.19 -6.75 24.91
N ALA A 67 -16.90 -6.78 25.22
CA ALA A 67 -16.29 -5.92 26.23
C ALA A 67 -16.05 -4.51 25.65
N ARG A 68 -15.65 -4.44 24.38
CA ARG A 68 -15.43 -3.19 23.65
C ARG A 68 -15.70 -3.36 22.17
N LEU A 69 -16.46 -2.42 21.59
CA LEU A 69 -16.68 -2.33 20.15
C LEU A 69 -15.85 -1.17 19.59
N ASP A 70 -14.90 -1.49 18.72
CA ASP A 70 -14.11 -0.48 18.00
C ASP A 70 -14.60 -0.37 16.56
N ILE A 71 -14.57 0.85 16.01
CA ILE A 71 -14.99 1.14 14.64
C ILE A 71 -13.87 1.91 13.92
N GLY A 72 -13.49 1.39 12.75
CA GLY A 72 -12.43 1.93 11.93
C GLY A 72 -12.71 1.79 10.44
N VAL A 73 -11.66 2.08 9.67
CA VAL A 73 -11.63 1.84 8.22
C VAL A 73 -11.15 0.43 7.95
N GLY A 74 -11.53 -0.14 6.81
CA GLY A 74 -11.14 -1.50 6.45
C GLY A 74 -11.12 -1.72 4.95
N GLY A 75 -10.32 -2.68 4.54
CA GLY A 75 -10.10 -3.01 3.14
C GLY A 75 -8.69 -2.59 2.74
N LYS A 76 -8.00 -3.51 2.06
CA LYS A 76 -6.55 -3.46 1.84
C LYS A 76 -6.02 -2.11 1.32
N GLY A 77 -6.74 -1.47 0.40
CA GLY A 77 -6.34 -0.15 -0.10
C GLY A 77 -6.49 0.99 0.92
N GLN A 78 -7.56 0.97 1.73
CA GLN A 78 -7.70 1.94 2.83
C GLN A 78 -6.64 1.69 3.91
N ASP A 79 -6.37 0.42 4.22
CA ASP A 79 -5.33 0.02 5.17
C ASP A 79 -3.93 0.49 4.72
N VAL A 80 -3.63 0.43 3.41
CA VAL A 80 -2.42 1.07 2.84
C VAL A 80 -2.44 2.59 3.02
N GLY A 81 -3.56 3.25 2.72
CA GLY A 81 -3.71 4.69 2.93
C GLY A 81 -3.43 5.10 4.37
N VAL A 82 -3.95 4.34 5.35
CA VAL A 82 -3.70 4.54 6.79
C VAL A 82 -2.21 4.37 7.10
N ALA A 83 -1.56 3.33 6.60
CA ALA A 83 -0.13 3.12 6.81
C ALA A 83 0.71 4.29 6.27
N LEU A 84 0.39 4.79 5.06
CA LEU A 84 1.05 5.95 4.47
C LEU A 84 0.81 7.21 5.32
N SER A 85 -0.40 7.38 5.88
CA SER A 85 -0.71 8.51 6.76
C SER A 85 0.13 8.51 8.04
N CYS A 86 0.49 7.35 8.59
CA CYS A 86 1.35 7.25 9.77
C CYS A 86 2.74 7.84 9.49
N LEU A 87 3.29 7.58 8.29
CA LEU A 87 4.56 8.18 7.84
C LEU A 87 4.43 9.70 7.62
N MET A 88 3.29 10.18 7.13
CA MET A 88 3.07 11.62 6.92
C MET A 88 2.93 12.40 8.24
N GLN A 89 2.26 11.83 9.23
CA GLN A 89 1.95 12.53 10.48
C GLN A 89 3.16 12.74 11.40
N SER A 90 4.13 11.82 11.41
CA SER A 90 5.36 11.98 12.20
C SER A 90 6.18 13.21 11.77
N SER A 91 6.13 13.56 10.48
CA SER A 91 6.76 14.77 9.93
C SER A 91 6.12 16.06 10.45
N THR A 92 4.84 16.02 10.83
CA THR A 92 4.07 17.21 11.25
C THR A 92 4.27 17.52 12.74
N LYS A 93 4.19 16.49 13.61
CA LYS A 93 4.34 16.67 15.06
C LYS A 93 5.67 17.33 15.43
N LYS A 94 6.76 16.93 14.78
CA LYS A 94 8.09 17.46 15.05
C LYS A 94 8.22 18.94 14.66
N ARG A 95 7.60 19.35 13.53
CA ARG A 95 7.56 20.77 13.13
C ARG A 95 6.82 21.63 14.13
N GLU A 96 5.67 21.16 14.63
CA GLU A 96 4.91 21.89 15.65
C GLU A 96 5.68 22.03 16.98
N GLU A 97 6.53 21.05 17.32
CA GLU A 97 7.42 21.12 18.49
C GLU A 97 8.60 22.07 18.26
N GLU A 98 9.18 22.09 17.06
CA GLU A 98 10.28 23.00 16.68
C GLU A 98 9.83 24.45 16.51
N GLU A 99 8.63 24.69 15.94
CA GLU A 99 8.06 26.03 15.77
C GLU A 99 7.68 26.69 17.11
N LYS A 100 7.35 25.90 18.14
CA LYS A 100 7.14 26.45 19.51
C LYS A 100 8.41 27.04 20.15
N VAL A 101 9.58 26.87 19.53
CA VAL A 101 10.87 27.33 20.05
C VAL A 101 11.47 28.48 19.22
N GLY A 102 10.93 28.81 18.04
CA GLY A 102 11.42 29.88 17.17
C GLY A 102 10.39 30.98 16.91
N ASP A 103 10.84 32.22 16.72
CA ASP A 103 9.99 33.36 16.34
C ASP A 103 9.02 33.00 15.21
N GLU A 104 7.73 33.33 15.40
CA GLU A 104 6.61 33.12 14.48
C GLU A 104 6.94 33.63 13.07
N LYS A 105 7.47 32.76 12.20
CA LYS A 105 7.44 32.96 10.76
C LYS A 105 6.29 32.14 10.22
N GLU A 106 5.27 32.81 9.70
CA GLU A 106 4.18 32.23 8.90
C GLU A 106 4.77 31.41 7.73
N THR A 107 4.99 30.13 7.96
CA THR A 107 5.22 29.11 6.95
C THR A 107 3.84 28.65 6.47
N ALA A 108 3.54 28.88 5.19
CA ALA A 108 2.29 28.39 4.60
C ALA A 108 2.19 26.87 4.85
N PRO A 109 1.03 26.35 5.31
CA PRO A 109 0.86 24.94 5.59
C PRO A 109 1.18 24.15 4.31
N CYS A 110 2.24 23.36 4.36
CA CYS A 110 2.58 22.46 3.27
C CYS A 110 1.41 21.49 3.15
N ASP A 111 0.72 21.50 2.01
CA ASP A 111 -0.39 20.60 1.72
C ASP A 111 0.14 19.17 1.51
N VAL A 112 0.54 18.51 2.60
CA VAL A 112 0.98 17.11 2.58
C VAL A 112 -0.22 16.20 2.28
N SER A 113 -1.45 16.68 2.49
CA SER A 113 -2.68 15.89 2.42
C SER A 113 -3.05 15.43 1.01
N SER A 114 -2.50 16.06 -0.04
CA SER A 114 -2.71 15.71 -1.44
C SER A 114 -1.72 14.69 -2.00
N ARG A 115 -0.81 14.14 -1.18
CA ARG A 115 0.22 13.19 -1.65
C ARG A 115 -0.25 11.74 -1.78
N VAL A 116 -1.39 11.40 -1.17
CA VAL A 116 -1.96 10.06 -1.21
C VAL A 116 -3.37 10.17 -1.75
N ILE A 117 -3.59 9.61 -2.93
CA ILE A 117 -4.89 9.65 -3.62
C ILE A 117 -5.47 8.25 -3.62
N MET A 118 -6.70 8.08 -3.13
CA MET A 118 -7.37 6.78 -3.09
C MET A 118 -8.37 6.63 -4.23
N ALA A 119 -8.17 5.63 -5.08
CA ALA A 119 -9.16 5.17 -6.05
C ALA A 119 -10.03 4.07 -5.44
N GLN A 120 -11.31 4.36 -5.21
CA GLN A 120 -12.23 3.44 -4.50
C GLN A 120 -13.71 3.69 -4.82
N PHE A 121 -14.54 2.65 -4.63
CA PHE A 121 -16.00 2.73 -4.59
C PHE A 121 -16.47 2.76 -3.14
N LEU A 122 -16.67 3.96 -2.60
CA LEU A 122 -17.08 4.17 -1.23
C LEU A 122 -18.61 4.21 -1.14
N GLY A 123 -19.19 3.08 -0.75
CA GLY A 123 -20.64 2.87 -0.71
C GLY A 123 -21.40 3.92 0.09
N ALA A 124 -22.68 4.10 -0.25
CA ALA A 124 -23.58 5.02 0.43
C ALA A 124 -23.98 4.53 1.85
N GLY A 125 -24.71 5.38 2.57
CA GLY A 125 -25.23 5.08 3.90
C GLY A 125 -24.30 5.48 5.04
N ALA A 126 -24.74 5.22 6.27
CA ALA A 126 -24.06 5.66 7.49
C ALA A 126 -22.65 5.05 7.62
N GLU A 127 -22.47 3.82 7.18
CA GLU A 127 -21.17 3.13 7.12
C GLU A 127 -20.19 3.86 6.20
N GLY A 128 -20.65 4.23 5.00
CA GLY A 128 -19.87 5.01 4.04
C GLY A 128 -19.47 6.39 4.54
N ASP A 129 -20.38 7.06 5.24
CA ASP A 129 -20.15 8.39 5.80
C ASP A 129 -19.16 8.34 6.99
N ALA A 130 -19.28 7.29 7.82
CA ALA A 130 -18.36 7.04 8.92
C ALA A 130 -16.94 6.77 8.42
N VAL A 131 -16.77 5.94 7.37
CA VAL A 131 -15.46 5.67 6.76
C VAL A 131 -14.89 6.93 6.10
N SER A 132 -15.69 7.67 5.32
CA SER A 132 -15.26 8.95 4.72
C SER A 132 -14.76 9.93 5.80
N SER A 133 -15.51 10.06 6.89
CA SER A 133 -15.13 10.92 8.01
C SER A 133 -13.85 10.44 8.70
N ALA A 134 -13.70 9.14 8.91
CA ALA A 134 -12.50 8.58 9.52
C ALA A 134 -11.25 8.83 8.66
N LEU A 135 -11.32 8.57 7.34
CA LEU A 135 -10.21 8.82 6.42
C LEU A 135 -9.79 10.30 6.45
N ARG A 136 -10.75 11.22 6.35
CA ARG A 136 -10.49 12.66 6.34
C ARG A 136 -9.97 13.17 7.69
N TYR A 137 -10.66 12.90 8.79
CA TYR A 137 -10.42 13.57 10.07
C TYR A 137 -9.47 12.81 11.01
N ARG A 138 -9.39 11.47 10.91
CA ARG A 138 -8.48 10.67 11.74
C ARG A 138 -7.15 10.43 11.04
N HIS A 139 -7.17 10.22 9.73
CA HIS A 139 -5.99 9.84 8.96
C HIS A 139 -5.45 10.99 8.07
N GLY A 140 -6.18 12.10 7.92
CA GLY A 140 -5.73 13.22 7.08
C GLY A 140 -5.72 12.89 5.59
N LEU A 141 -6.43 11.84 5.17
CA LEU A 141 -6.59 11.43 3.78
C LEU A 141 -7.81 12.17 3.22
N VAL A 142 -7.59 13.42 2.82
CA VAL A 142 -8.69 14.35 2.48
C VAL A 142 -9.05 14.37 1.01
N ASP A 143 -8.13 13.91 0.14
CA ASP A 143 -8.27 13.88 -1.31
C ASP A 143 -9.27 12.78 -1.72
N ASP A 144 -10.39 13.22 -2.30
CA ASP A 144 -11.46 12.39 -2.81
C ASP A 144 -11.55 12.40 -4.35
N SER A 145 -10.50 12.88 -5.04
CA SER A 145 -10.47 13.03 -6.50
C SER A 145 -10.71 11.73 -7.27
N LEU A 146 -10.35 10.57 -6.70
CA LEU A 146 -10.60 9.25 -7.29
C LEU A 146 -11.59 8.40 -6.46
N THR A 147 -12.36 9.01 -5.56
CA THR A 147 -13.40 8.32 -4.79
C THR A 147 -14.75 8.46 -5.49
N ILE A 148 -15.40 7.33 -5.78
CA ILE A 148 -16.79 7.28 -6.25
C ILE A 148 -17.70 6.95 -5.08
N ARG A 149 -18.76 7.75 -4.88
CA ARG A 149 -19.82 7.46 -3.92
C ARG A 149 -20.89 6.62 -4.60
N ASN A 150 -20.66 5.31 -4.64
CA ASN A 150 -21.56 4.39 -5.32
C ASN A 150 -22.87 4.19 -4.54
N VAL A 151 -23.95 3.88 -5.26
CA VAL A 151 -25.32 3.81 -4.71
C VAL A 151 -25.47 2.68 -3.71
N ALA A 152 -24.73 1.58 -3.91
CA ALA A 152 -24.80 0.43 -3.02
C ALA A 152 -24.25 0.75 -1.62
N PRO A 153 -24.80 0.16 -0.55
CA PRO A 153 -24.31 0.38 0.81
C PRO A 153 -22.87 -0.13 0.97
N LEU A 154 -22.08 0.55 1.81
CA LEU A 154 -20.74 0.08 2.15
C LEU A 154 -20.83 -1.21 2.98
N ARG A 155 -20.07 -2.24 2.60
CA ARG A 155 -19.99 -3.49 3.36
C ARG A 155 -19.32 -3.30 4.73
N THR A 156 -19.63 -4.18 5.67
CA THR A 156 -18.93 -4.28 6.96
C THR A 156 -17.99 -5.48 7.00
N CYS A 157 -16.77 -5.27 7.46
CA CYS A 157 -15.87 -6.33 7.92
C CYS A 157 -15.92 -6.37 9.44
N THR A 158 -16.31 -7.51 10.02
CA THR A 158 -16.37 -7.69 11.46
C THR A 158 -15.29 -8.64 11.93
N THR A 159 -14.35 -8.15 12.74
CA THR A 159 -13.35 -8.99 13.41
C THR A 159 -13.78 -9.22 14.85
N ILE A 160 -14.01 -10.47 15.22
CA ILE A 160 -14.23 -10.89 16.60
C ILE A 160 -12.90 -11.30 17.19
N VAL A 161 -12.49 -10.59 18.23
CA VAL A 161 -11.22 -10.77 18.91
C VAL A 161 -11.44 -11.47 20.24
N GLY A 162 -10.93 -12.69 20.35
CA GLY A 162 -10.89 -13.47 21.59
C GLY A 162 -9.53 -13.43 22.27
N ALA A 163 -9.41 -14.22 23.33
CA ALA A 163 -8.19 -14.38 24.12
C ALA A 163 -6.99 -14.85 23.30
N ASN A 164 -7.20 -15.80 22.39
CA ASN A 164 -6.11 -16.48 21.67
C ASN A 164 -6.25 -16.45 20.15
N ARG A 165 -7.35 -15.91 19.62
CA ARG A 165 -7.63 -15.92 18.18
C ARG A 165 -8.48 -14.73 17.76
N ALA A 166 -8.39 -14.41 16.47
CA ALA A 166 -9.34 -13.52 15.80
C ALA A 166 -10.15 -14.33 14.77
N THR A 167 -11.42 -14.00 14.60
CA THR A 167 -12.29 -14.54 13.54
C THR A 167 -12.85 -13.39 12.74
N GLU A 168 -12.72 -13.44 11.41
CA GLU A 168 -13.22 -12.41 10.52
C GLU A 168 -14.51 -12.87 9.85
N LEU A 169 -15.51 -11.99 9.88
CA LEU A 169 -16.78 -12.10 9.19
C LEU A 169 -16.84 -10.99 8.15
N VAL A 170 -16.68 -11.36 6.90
CA VAL A 170 -16.55 -10.42 5.79
C VAL A 170 -17.84 -10.42 4.98
N GLU A 171 -18.56 -9.31 5.01
CA GLU A 171 -19.74 -9.11 4.15
C GLU A 171 -19.32 -8.96 2.68
N THR A 172 -20.18 -9.43 1.78
CA THR A 172 -20.03 -9.15 0.34
C THR A 172 -20.40 -7.68 0.08
N SER A 173 -19.62 -6.99 -0.75
CA SER A 173 -19.98 -5.65 -1.22
C SER A 173 -21.13 -5.68 -2.21
N GLY A 174 -21.82 -4.54 -2.33
CA GLY A 174 -22.77 -4.34 -3.40
C GLY A 174 -22.08 -4.25 -4.77
N THR A 175 -22.86 -4.50 -5.81
CA THR A 175 -22.40 -4.45 -7.20
C THR A 175 -22.12 -3.01 -7.63
N VAL A 176 -20.96 -2.77 -8.23
CA VAL A 176 -20.61 -1.52 -8.92
C VAL A 176 -21.24 -1.53 -10.31
N THR A 177 -21.91 -0.44 -10.69
CA THR A 177 -22.53 -0.33 -12.01
C THR A 177 -21.53 0.08 -13.09
N ASN A 178 -21.91 -0.09 -14.36
CA ASN A 178 -21.08 0.37 -15.48
C ASN A 178 -20.90 1.90 -15.46
N GLU A 179 -21.94 2.64 -15.06
CA GLU A 179 -21.90 4.09 -14.95
C GLU A 179 -20.92 4.55 -13.86
N GLU A 180 -20.92 3.87 -12.70
CA GLU A 180 -19.97 4.15 -11.62
C GLU A 180 -18.54 3.82 -12.02
N MET A 181 -18.33 2.71 -12.76
CA MET A 181 -17.02 2.39 -13.34
C MET A 181 -16.56 3.43 -14.37
N MET A 182 -17.45 3.89 -15.26
CA MET A 182 -17.14 4.94 -16.22
C MET A 182 -16.78 6.25 -15.51
N GLU A 183 -17.53 6.64 -14.46
CA GLU A 183 -17.21 7.83 -13.66
C GLU A 183 -15.80 7.75 -13.06
N LEU A 184 -15.39 6.59 -12.53
CA LEU A 184 -14.02 6.42 -12.01
C LEU A 184 -12.97 6.57 -13.12
N MET A 185 -13.21 6.00 -14.29
CA MET A 185 -12.28 6.09 -15.42
C MET A 185 -12.19 7.52 -15.96
N ASP A 186 -13.31 8.24 -16.04
CA ASP A 186 -13.33 9.64 -16.44
C ASP A 186 -12.51 10.51 -15.47
N LYS A 187 -12.63 10.28 -14.15
CA LYS A 187 -11.81 10.99 -13.15
C LYS A 187 -10.31 10.69 -13.29
N ILE A 188 -9.95 9.45 -13.64
CA ILE A 188 -8.55 9.08 -13.92
C ILE A 188 -8.06 9.81 -15.18
N ASP A 189 -8.86 9.82 -16.24
CA ASP A 189 -8.53 10.46 -17.51
C ASP A 189 -8.40 11.99 -17.33
N GLU A 190 -9.26 12.61 -16.52
CA GLU A 190 -9.16 14.02 -16.13
C GLU A 190 -7.88 14.32 -15.35
N LEU A 191 -7.56 13.49 -14.34
CA LEU A 191 -6.38 13.67 -13.49
C LEU A 191 -5.07 13.51 -14.27
N THR A 192 -5.03 12.60 -15.23
CA THR A 192 -3.85 12.32 -16.08
C THR A 192 -3.72 13.34 -17.22
N SER A 193 -4.83 13.78 -17.82
CA SER A 193 -4.83 14.79 -18.90
C SER A 193 -4.50 16.20 -18.42
N GLY A 194 -4.76 16.51 -17.14
CA GLY A 194 -4.37 17.78 -16.52
C GLY A 194 -2.86 17.92 -16.23
N GLY A 195 -2.10 16.83 -16.42
CA GLY A 195 -0.67 16.64 -16.13
C GLY A 195 0.32 17.29 -17.11
N ASP A 196 1.61 17.12 -16.81
CA ASP A 196 2.69 17.19 -17.80
C ASP A 196 2.75 15.92 -18.71
N GLY A 197 1.66 15.14 -18.73
CA GLY A 197 1.55 13.87 -19.42
C GLY A 197 2.25 12.70 -18.69
N LYS A 198 2.77 12.92 -17.47
CA LYS A 198 3.37 11.85 -16.67
C LYS A 198 2.33 11.13 -15.83
N GLY A 199 2.57 9.84 -15.63
CA GLY A 199 1.86 9.01 -14.68
C GLY A 199 2.12 9.44 -13.24
N ALA A 200 1.42 8.76 -12.33
CA ALA A 200 1.69 8.83 -10.91
C ALA A 200 3.12 8.35 -10.63
N ASP A 201 3.75 8.94 -9.63
CA ASP A 201 5.09 8.50 -9.21
C ASP A 201 5.06 7.07 -8.66
N CYS A 202 4.01 6.77 -7.92
CA CYS A 202 3.79 5.46 -7.34
C CYS A 202 2.34 5.05 -7.51
N VAL A 203 2.11 3.78 -7.86
CA VAL A 203 0.77 3.18 -7.90
C VAL A 203 0.75 1.90 -7.06
N CYS A 204 -0.26 1.77 -6.21
CA CYS A 204 -0.44 0.62 -5.34
C CYS A 204 -1.76 -0.09 -5.66
N VAL A 205 -1.72 -1.31 -6.18
CA VAL A 205 -2.92 -2.11 -6.52
C VAL A 205 -3.22 -3.06 -5.38
N MET A 206 -4.34 -2.86 -4.67
CA MET A 206 -4.61 -3.52 -3.41
C MET A 206 -5.94 -4.28 -3.40
N GLY A 207 -5.87 -5.56 -3.03
CA GLY A 207 -7.02 -6.38 -2.68
C GLY A 207 -7.88 -6.83 -3.86
N SER A 208 -9.09 -7.27 -3.55
CA SER A 208 -10.07 -7.74 -4.54
C SER A 208 -10.92 -6.59 -5.07
N MET A 209 -11.45 -6.75 -6.28
CA MET A 209 -12.49 -5.88 -6.81
C MET A 209 -13.88 -6.21 -6.20
N PRO A 210 -14.78 -5.22 -6.04
CA PRO A 210 -16.17 -5.49 -5.71
C PRO A 210 -16.90 -6.17 -6.91
N PRO A 211 -18.06 -6.81 -6.69
CA PRO A 211 -18.86 -7.35 -7.78
C PRO A 211 -19.19 -6.28 -8.83
N GLY A 212 -19.26 -6.66 -10.10
CA GLY A 212 -19.58 -5.75 -11.22
C GLY A 212 -18.37 -5.16 -11.92
N CYS A 213 -17.20 -5.12 -11.27
CA CYS A 213 -15.95 -4.75 -11.94
C CYS A 213 -15.51 -5.83 -12.94
N PRO A 214 -15.16 -5.45 -14.19
CA PRO A 214 -14.51 -6.35 -15.15
C PRO A 214 -13.18 -6.93 -14.64
N GLU A 215 -12.80 -8.11 -15.12
CA GLU A 215 -11.57 -8.80 -14.70
C GLU A 215 -10.28 -8.00 -15.00
N ASP A 216 -10.30 -7.17 -16.05
CA ASP A 216 -9.21 -6.32 -16.51
C ASP A 216 -9.24 -4.89 -15.94
N THR A 217 -10.08 -4.61 -14.93
CA THR A 217 -10.21 -3.27 -14.34
C THR A 217 -8.86 -2.73 -13.85
N TYR A 218 -8.09 -3.53 -13.09
CA TYR A 218 -6.78 -3.09 -12.60
C TYR A 218 -5.78 -2.83 -13.72
N ALA A 219 -5.78 -3.65 -14.76
CA ALA A 219 -4.92 -3.47 -15.94
C ALA A 219 -5.24 -2.14 -16.65
N THR A 220 -6.54 -1.88 -16.81
CA THR A 220 -7.10 -0.68 -17.45
C THR A 220 -6.77 0.60 -16.68
N MET A 221 -6.82 0.56 -15.35
CA MET A 221 -6.41 1.68 -14.48
C MET A 221 -4.90 1.90 -14.53
N ILE A 222 -4.10 0.83 -14.45
CA ILE A 222 -2.64 0.92 -14.47
C ILE A 222 -2.12 1.50 -15.78
N SER A 223 -2.67 1.11 -16.92
CA SER A 223 -2.30 1.66 -18.23
C SER A 223 -2.58 3.16 -18.39
N ARG A 224 -3.38 3.76 -17.50
CA ARG A 224 -3.64 5.21 -17.45
C ARG A 224 -2.80 5.91 -16.41
N LEU A 225 -2.63 5.28 -15.24
CA LEU A 225 -2.03 5.90 -14.06
C LEU A 225 -0.51 5.73 -14.00
N ALA A 226 0.05 4.73 -14.67
CA ALA A 226 1.48 4.42 -14.61
C ALA A 226 2.16 4.62 -15.97
N ASP A 227 3.42 5.04 -15.92
CA ASP A 227 4.33 5.12 -17.06
C ASP A 227 5.67 4.43 -16.77
N HIS A 228 6.63 4.53 -17.70
CA HIS A 228 7.97 3.94 -17.55
C HIS A 228 8.76 4.45 -16.34
N GLY A 229 8.40 5.58 -15.74
CA GLY A 229 9.01 6.14 -14.54
C GLY A 229 8.28 5.76 -13.25
N SER A 230 7.05 5.24 -13.33
CA SER A 230 6.25 4.89 -12.17
C SER A 230 6.79 3.68 -11.42
N LEU A 231 6.69 3.71 -10.10
CA LEU A 231 6.89 2.56 -9.23
C LEU A 231 5.54 1.90 -8.94
N VAL A 232 5.40 0.61 -9.24
CA VAL A 232 4.13 -0.10 -9.02
C VAL A 232 4.31 -1.20 -7.98
N LEU A 233 3.43 -1.23 -6.99
CA LEU A 233 3.31 -2.35 -6.06
C LEU A 233 1.93 -3.00 -6.21
N VAL A 234 1.92 -4.30 -6.40
CA VAL A 234 0.69 -5.10 -6.50
C VAL A 234 0.58 -6.01 -5.28
N ASP A 235 -0.56 -5.98 -4.59
CA ASP A 235 -0.96 -6.90 -3.52
C ASP A 235 -2.40 -7.35 -3.84
N SER A 236 -2.52 -8.09 -4.94
CA SER A 236 -3.76 -8.68 -5.41
C SER A 236 -3.48 -9.96 -6.18
N VAL A 237 -4.42 -10.89 -6.09
CA VAL A 237 -4.43 -12.13 -6.87
C VAL A 237 -5.57 -12.17 -7.88
N ILE A 238 -6.40 -11.12 -7.93
CA ILE A 238 -7.56 -11.01 -8.82
C ILE A 238 -7.17 -10.19 -10.05
N GLY A 239 -7.52 -10.66 -11.25
CA GLY A 239 -7.19 -9.96 -12.50
C GLY A 239 -5.68 -9.93 -12.80
N LEU A 240 -4.92 -10.91 -12.27
CA LEU A 240 -3.46 -10.88 -12.34
C LEU A 240 -2.92 -11.00 -13.77
N ASP A 241 -3.50 -11.87 -14.61
CA ASP A 241 -3.07 -12.05 -16.01
C ASP A 241 -3.13 -10.75 -16.84
N PRO A 242 -4.28 -10.05 -16.94
CA PRO A 242 -4.34 -8.80 -17.69
C PRO A 242 -3.49 -7.70 -17.04
N LEU A 243 -3.43 -7.64 -15.70
CA LEU A 243 -2.61 -6.65 -15.00
C LEU A 243 -1.12 -6.81 -15.33
N LEU A 244 -0.59 -8.04 -15.26
CA LEU A 244 0.79 -8.34 -15.65
C LEU A 244 1.03 -8.05 -17.12
N GLY A 245 0.04 -8.25 -18.00
CA GLY A 245 0.10 -7.85 -19.40
C GLY A 245 0.31 -6.35 -19.57
N SER A 246 -0.48 -5.52 -18.89
CA SER A 246 -0.31 -4.06 -18.89
C SER A 246 1.04 -3.64 -18.32
N LEU A 247 1.49 -4.24 -17.21
CA LEU A 247 2.80 -3.92 -16.63
C LEU A 247 3.94 -4.29 -17.57
N LYS A 248 3.85 -5.45 -18.26
CA LYS A 248 4.81 -5.83 -19.30
C LYS A 248 4.84 -4.78 -20.40
N SER A 249 3.70 -4.34 -20.91
CA SER A 249 3.68 -3.25 -21.91
C SER A 249 4.28 -1.93 -21.42
N ILE A 250 4.28 -1.68 -20.10
CA ILE A 250 4.89 -0.49 -19.49
C ILE A 250 6.38 -0.68 -19.20
N TYR A 251 6.93 -1.88 -19.03
CA TYR A 251 8.34 -2.04 -18.62
C TYR A 251 9.20 -2.87 -19.58
N ASP A 252 8.59 -3.62 -20.50
CA ASP A 252 9.23 -4.52 -21.46
C ASP A 252 9.56 -3.81 -22.78
N ASN A 253 10.30 -2.71 -22.70
CA ASN A 253 10.86 -2.09 -23.90
C ASN A 253 12.20 -2.75 -24.22
N ASP A 254 12.17 -3.67 -25.19
CA ASP A 254 13.35 -4.29 -25.82
C ASP A 254 14.19 -3.30 -26.65
N ASP A 255 13.75 -2.06 -26.79
CA ASP A 255 14.50 -1.02 -27.50
C ASP A 255 15.65 -0.53 -26.61
N ASP A 256 16.83 -1.10 -26.83
CA ASP A 256 18.16 -0.69 -26.33
C ASP A 256 18.48 0.82 -26.51
N GLU A 257 17.56 1.60 -27.09
CA GLU A 257 17.63 3.04 -27.27
C GLU A 257 17.08 3.84 -26.06
N TYR A 258 16.70 3.17 -24.96
CA TYR A 258 16.46 3.89 -23.70
C TYR A 258 17.78 4.49 -23.20
N ASP A 259 17.85 5.82 -23.26
CA ASP A 259 19.02 6.61 -22.93
C ASP A 259 19.53 6.32 -21.51
N SER A 260 20.52 5.43 -21.42
CA SER A 260 21.29 5.12 -20.21
C SER A 260 21.87 6.36 -19.51
N SER A 261 21.88 7.54 -20.17
CA SER A 261 22.28 8.80 -19.55
C SER A 261 21.23 9.38 -18.59
N ASN A 262 19.98 8.91 -18.62
CA ASN A 262 18.97 9.28 -17.64
C ASN A 262 19.19 8.50 -16.34
N LYS A 263 20.19 8.96 -15.57
CA LYS A 263 20.65 8.37 -14.29
C LYS A 263 19.58 8.25 -13.20
N ASN A 264 18.38 8.77 -13.43
CA ASN A 264 17.25 8.62 -12.52
C ASN A 264 16.51 7.34 -12.88
N GLY A 265 17.08 6.18 -12.47
CA GLY A 265 16.67 4.83 -12.84
C GLY A 265 15.17 4.66 -13.06
N GLY A 266 14.81 4.00 -14.16
CA GLY A 266 13.42 3.80 -14.57
C GLY A 266 12.53 3.20 -13.48
N GLY A 267 11.23 3.34 -13.69
CA GLY A 267 10.20 2.70 -12.89
C GLY A 267 10.25 1.18 -13.03
N TYR A 268 9.59 0.50 -12.09
CA TYR A 268 9.46 -0.95 -12.09
C TYR A 268 8.28 -1.38 -11.23
N ALA A 269 7.84 -2.63 -11.44
CA ALA A 269 6.75 -3.22 -10.68
C ALA A 269 7.21 -4.37 -9.78
N VAL A 270 6.58 -4.46 -8.62
CA VAL A 270 6.75 -5.54 -7.65
C VAL A 270 5.41 -6.17 -7.31
N LEU A 271 5.39 -7.50 -7.19
CA LEU A 271 4.23 -8.24 -6.70
C LEU A 271 4.52 -8.73 -5.29
N LYS A 272 3.74 -8.26 -4.33
CA LYS A 272 3.79 -8.71 -2.96
C LYS A 272 2.75 -9.79 -2.72
N LEU A 273 3.18 -10.90 -2.13
CA LEU A 273 2.33 -12.04 -1.76
C LEU A 273 2.73 -12.51 -0.37
N ASN A 274 1.84 -13.19 0.34
CA ASN A 274 2.28 -14.06 1.42
C ASN A 274 2.76 -15.41 0.85
N ALA A 275 3.59 -16.13 1.61
CA ALA A 275 4.18 -17.38 1.14
C ALA A 275 3.11 -18.45 0.82
N ALA A 276 2.01 -18.49 1.57
CA ALA A 276 0.91 -19.43 1.30
C ALA A 276 0.17 -19.08 0.00
N GLU A 277 -0.05 -17.81 -0.29
CA GLU A 277 -0.63 -17.33 -1.56
C GLU A 277 0.26 -17.70 -2.75
N LEU A 278 1.56 -17.43 -2.67
CA LEU A 278 2.50 -17.79 -3.73
C LEU A 278 2.51 -19.31 -3.97
N CYS A 279 2.61 -20.10 -2.91
CA CYS A 279 2.52 -21.56 -2.99
C CYS A 279 1.21 -22.03 -3.64
N LYS A 280 0.07 -21.46 -3.24
CA LYS A 280 -1.25 -21.78 -3.81
C LYS A 280 -1.33 -21.44 -5.29
N LEU A 281 -0.93 -20.24 -5.69
CA LEU A 281 -0.92 -19.79 -7.09
C LEU A 281 -0.04 -20.68 -7.97
N ALA A 282 1.08 -21.15 -7.41
CA ALA A 282 2.08 -22.00 -8.05
C ALA A 282 1.79 -23.51 -7.93
N SER A 283 0.71 -23.91 -7.25
CA SER A 283 0.39 -25.33 -6.97
C SER A 283 1.55 -26.07 -6.29
N VAL A 284 2.12 -25.44 -5.26
CA VAL A 284 3.14 -26.00 -4.35
C VAL A 284 2.53 -26.15 -2.96
N THR A 285 2.74 -27.28 -2.32
CA THR A 285 2.26 -27.53 -0.96
C THR A 285 3.34 -27.13 0.05
N LYS A 286 2.99 -26.32 1.05
CA LYS A 286 3.86 -26.04 2.21
C LYS A 286 3.87 -27.27 3.12
N SER A 287 5.03 -27.88 3.33
CA SER A 287 5.21 -29.09 4.16
C SER A 287 4.73 -28.91 5.60
N GLY A 288 4.90 -27.69 6.16
CA GLY A 288 4.43 -27.35 7.51
C GLY A 288 2.96 -26.91 7.60
N GLY A 289 2.24 -26.74 6.48
CA GLY A 289 0.93 -26.09 6.44
C GLY A 289 1.00 -24.56 6.32
N GLU A 290 -0.16 -23.90 6.23
CA GLU A 290 -0.26 -22.47 5.90
C GLU A 290 0.41 -21.55 6.93
N GLY A 291 0.25 -21.85 8.23
CA GLY A 291 0.78 -21.04 9.34
C GLY A 291 2.22 -21.34 9.75
N CYS A 292 2.91 -22.26 9.06
CA CYS A 292 4.31 -22.57 9.31
C CYS A 292 5.23 -21.84 8.34
N GLN A 293 6.52 -21.73 8.71
CA GLN A 293 7.51 -21.12 7.83
C GLN A 293 7.59 -21.88 6.51
N VAL A 294 7.65 -21.14 5.40
CA VAL A 294 7.93 -21.73 4.07
C VAL A 294 9.38 -22.21 4.01
N ALA A 295 9.59 -23.45 3.58
CA ALA A 295 10.95 -23.92 3.33
C ALA A 295 11.52 -23.18 2.11
N TYR A 296 12.83 -22.94 2.11
CA TYR A 296 13.47 -22.17 1.04
C TYR A 296 13.32 -22.87 -0.33
N GLU A 297 13.40 -24.20 -0.36
CA GLU A 297 13.20 -25.02 -1.54
C GLU A 297 11.77 -24.89 -2.08
N GLU A 298 10.77 -24.90 -1.19
CA GLU A 298 9.35 -24.71 -1.54
C GLU A 298 9.12 -23.33 -2.14
N LEU A 299 9.67 -22.28 -1.52
CA LEU A 299 9.60 -20.91 -2.01
C LEU A 299 10.22 -20.77 -3.40
N SER A 300 11.39 -21.39 -3.61
CA SER A 300 12.09 -21.35 -4.89
C SER A 300 11.32 -22.06 -6.00
N ILE A 301 10.77 -23.25 -5.71
CA ILE A 301 9.91 -23.99 -6.65
C ILE A 301 8.64 -23.20 -6.94
N ALA A 302 8.01 -22.62 -5.92
CA ALA A 302 6.79 -21.83 -6.08
C ALA A 302 7.03 -20.59 -6.94
N SER A 303 8.13 -19.88 -6.73
CA SER A 303 8.51 -18.71 -7.53
C SER A 303 8.71 -19.07 -9.01
N ARG A 304 9.45 -20.14 -9.32
CA ARG A 304 9.62 -20.60 -10.70
C ARG A 304 8.31 -21.00 -11.36
N LYS A 305 7.48 -21.78 -10.67
CA LYS A 305 6.17 -22.21 -11.18
C LYS A 305 5.20 -21.05 -11.35
N PHE A 306 5.26 -20.03 -10.49
CA PHE A 306 4.50 -18.80 -10.64
C PHE A 306 4.88 -18.09 -11.95
N VAL A 307 6.18 -17.80 -12.16
CA VAL A 307 6.64 -17.12 -13.39
C VAL A 307 6.31 -17.94 -14.65
N ALA A 308 6.43 -19.27 -14.59
CA ALA A 308 6.06 -20.15 -15.71
C ALA A 308 4.55 -20.14 -16.01
N LYS A 309 3.70 -20.02 -14.98
CA LYS A 309 2.23 -19.95 -15.12
C LYS A 309 1.77 -18.59 -15.64
N TYR A 310 2.39 -17.52 -15.15
CA TYR A 310 2.07 -16.14 -15.48
C TYR A 310 3.13 -15.58 -16.44
N ALA A 311 3.02 -15.90 -17.74
CA ALA A 311 4.06 -15.58 -18.72
C ALA A 311 4.43 -14.09 -18.77
N ASN A 312 3.45 -13.21 -18.53
CA ASN A 312 3.66 -11.75 -18.50
C ASN A 312 4.37 -11.25 -17.23
N ALA A 313 4.59 -12.11 -16.22
CA ALA A 313 5.42 -11.75 -15.08
C ALA A 313 6.86 -11.44 -15.52
N MET A 314 7.39 -12.15 -16.52
CA MET A 314 8.66 -11.79 -17.16
C MET A 314 8.47 -10.55 -18.04
N GLY A 315 9.24 -9.51 -17.76
CA GLY A 315 9.12 -8.19 -18.39
C GLY A 315 8.07 -7.29 -17.73
N GLY A 316 7.08 -7.86 -17.04
CA GLY A 316 6.08 -7.09 -16.28
C GLY A 316 6.43 -6.86 -14.81
N LEU A 317 7.22 -7.73 -14.19
CA LEU A 317 7.68 -7.59 -12.80
C LEU A 317 9.20 -7.66 -12.74
N GLU A 318 9.80 -6.87 -11.84
CA GLU A 318 11.21 -7.00 -11.50
C GLU A 318 11.41 -7.89 -10.25
N TYR A 319 10.46 -7.83 -9.30
CA TYR A 319 10.57 -8.56 -8.04
C TYR A 319 9.26 -9.17 -7.54
N LEU A 320 9.37 -10.33 -6.88
CA LEU A 320 8.36 -10.85 -5.95
C LEU A 320 8.78 -10.53 -4.51
N CYS A 321 7.91 -9.89 -3.76
CA CYS A 321 8.12 -9.59 -2.33
C CYS A 321 7.25 -10.51 -1.49
N VAL A 322 7.84 -11.50 -0.83
CA VAL A 322 7.11 -12.56 -0.13
C VAL A 322 7.16 -12.33 1.38
N THR A 323 5.99 -12.16 1.99
CA THR A 323 5.83 -12.13 3.44
C THR A 323 5.51 -13.53 3.98
N ASP A 324 5.92 -13.84 5.22
CA ASP A 324 5.61 -15.15 5.85
C ASP A 324 5.23 -14.96 7.32
N GLY A 325 4.37 -13.97 7.59
CA GLY A 325 3.90 -13.65 8.94
C GLY A 325 5.04 -13.30 9.89
N LYS A 326 5.18 -14.08 10.96
CA LYS A 326 6.25 -13.91 11.97
C LYS A 326 7.60 -14.51 11.56
N PHE A 327 7.73 -15.03 10.34
CA PHE A 327 8.95 -15.64 9.82
C PHE A 327 9.70 -14.65 8.91
N PRO A 328 10.90 -14.99 8.41
CA PRO A 328 11.63 -14.17 7.46
C PRO A 328 10.79 -13.79 6.24
N GLY A 329 10.95 -12.55 5.76
CA GLY A 329 10.45 -12.14 4.45
C GLY A 329 11.47 -12.47 3.35
N TYR A 330 11.04 -12.43 2.10
CA TYR A 330 11.89 -12.75 0.96
C TYR A 330 11.68 -11.75 -0.19
N VAL A 331 12.76 -11.37 -0.87
CA VAL A 331 12.69 -10.70 -2.18
C VAL A 331 13.24 -11.69 -3.20
N VAL A 332 12.52 -11.90 -4.29
CA VAL A 332 12.91 -12.81 -5.37
C VAL A 332 12.99 -12.02 -6.66
N GLU A 333 14.16 -12.02 -7.30
CA GLU A 333 14.37 -11.38 -8.61
C GLU A 333 13.66 -12.18 -9.71
N VAL A 334 12.86 -11.49 -10.53
CA VAL A 334 12.18 -12.09 -11.69
C VAL A 334 13.09 -11.94 -12.91
N PRO A 335 13.39 -13.02 -13.67
CA PRO A 335 14.20 -12.93 -14.86
C PRO A 335 13.59 -12.03 -15.95
N LYS A 336 14.43 -11.22 -16.61
CA LYS A 336 14.00 -10.29 -17.67
C LYS A 336 13.64 -10.98 -19.00
N SER A 337 14.28 -12.10 -19.35
CA SER A 337 14.01 -12.78 -20.63
C SER A 337 14.11 -14.30 -20.52
N THR A 338 13.37 -14.99 -21.40
CA THR A 338 13.47 -16.45 -21.56
C THR A 338 14.75 -16.90 -22.27
N SER A 339 15.50 -15.97 -22.87
CA SER A 339 16.69 -16.23 -23.68
C SER A 339 17.80 -16.89 -22.86
N SER A 340 17.94 -16.48 -21.60
CA SER A 340 18.90 -17.06 -20.66
C SER A 340 18.50 -18.49 -20.23
N ALA A 341 17.21 -18.85 -20.31
CA ALA A 341 16.69 -20.17 -19.94
C ALA A 341 16.92 -21.26 -21.02
N ALA A 342 17.13 -20.86 -22.28
CA ALA A 342 17.33 -21.80 -23.40
C ALA A 342 18.71 -22.50 -23.39
N SER A 343 19.66 -22.01 -22.57
CA SER A 343 21.04 -22.52 -22.52
C SER A 343 21.24 -23.77 -21.65
N GLY A 344 20.18 -24.39 -21.14
CA GLY A 344 20.22 -25.68 -20.42
C GLY A 344 20.80 -25.63 -19.00
N GLY A 345 21.29 -24.47 -18.54
CA GLY A 345 21.52 -24.19 -17.13
C GLY A 345 20.23 -23.63 -16.54
N GLY A 346 19.59 -24.34 -15.60
CA GLY A 346 18.39 -23.83 -14.94
C GLY A 346 18.70 -22.47 -14.30
N GLU A 347 17.99 -21.42 -14.72
CA GLU A 347 18.17 -20.10 -14.14
C GLU A 347 17.86 -20.13 -12.65
N SER A 348 18.88 -19.83 -11.84
CA SER A 348 18.67 -19.61 -10.42
C SER A 348 18.07 -18.22 -10.23
N PHE A 349 16.89 -18.17 -9.63
CA PHE A 349 16.36 -16.90 -9.13
C PHE A 349 17.26 -16.43 -7.99
N ARG A 350 17.68 -15.16 -8.02
CA ARG A 350 18.36 -14.56 -6.88
C ARG A 350 17.32 -14.28 -5.82
N THR A 351 17.55 -14.75 -4.61
CA THR A 351 16.62 -14.55 -3.49
C THR A 351 17.33 -13.94 -2.30
N TRP A 352 16.78 -12.87 -1.75
CA TRP A 352 17.22 -12.28 -0.49
C TRP A 352 16.26 -12.71 0.60
N GLN A 353 16.79 -13.32 1.66
CA GLN A 353 16.06 -13.59 2.88
C GLN A 353 16.30 -12.44 3.86
N LEU A 354 15.23 -11.75 4.25
CA LEU A 354 15.23 -10.64 5.18
C LEU A 354 15.08 -11.14 6.62
N PRO A 355 15.72 -10.49 7.62
CA PRO A 355 15.55 -10.88 9.01
C PRO A 355 14.13 -10.66 9.51
N THR A 356 13.78 -11.39 10.57
CA THR A 356 12.51 -11.26 11.27
C THR A 356 12.64 -10.28 12.42
N VAL A 357 11.61 -9.47 12.65
CA VAL A 357 11.47 -8.68 13.87
C VAL A 357 10.92 -9.56 14.99
N ASP A 358 11.66 -9.72 16.08
CA ASP A 358 11.20 -10.48 17.25
C ASP A 358 10.33 -9.62 18.17
N LEU A 359 9.02 -9.89 18.16
CA LEU A 359 8.04 -9.21 19.02
C LEU A 359 7.77 -9.95 20.33
N SER A 360 8.46 -11.06 20.63
CA SER A 360 8.19 -11.91 21.79
C SER A 360 8.23 -11.15 23.13
N ASN A 361 9.09 -10.13 23.25
CA ASN A 361 9.24 -9.33 24.46
C ASN A 361 8.20 -8.21 24.62
N ARG A 362 7.50 -7.82 23.54
CA ARG A 362 6.50 -6.73 23.55
C ARG A 362 5.07 -7.24 23.50
N GLY A 363 4.89 -8.51 23.11
CA GLY A 363 3.59 -9.07 22.80
C GLY A 363 3.11 -8.66 21.41
N THR A 364 2.27 -9.48 20.81
CA THR A 364 1.54 -9.12 19.59
C THR A 364 0.10 -8.85 20.00
N LEU A 365 -0.43 -7.68 19.65
CA LEU A 365 -1.85 -7.39 19.83
C LEU A 365 -2.63 -8.06 18.70
N TYR A 366 -2.54 -7.52 17.48
CA TYR A 366 -3.28 -8.04 16.33
C TYR A 366 -2.47 -7.90 15.04
N PRO A 367 -2.23 -8.98 14.28
CA PRO A 367 -1.49 -8.92 13.02
C PRO A 367 -2.36 -8.47 11.82
N ILE A 368 -3.56 -7.94 12.07
CA ILE A 368 -4.52 -7.58 11.01
C ILE A 368 -4.06 -6.28 10.35
N GLY A 369 -3.99 -6.28 9.01
CA GLY A 369 -3.46 -5.14 8.25
C GLY A 369 -1.94 -5.06 8.20
N ALA A 370 -1.19 -5.94 8.89
CA ALA A 370 0.27 -5.92 8.85
C ALA A 370 0.81 -6.12 7.43
N GLY A 371 0.17 -6.99 6.63
CA GLY A 371 0.48 -7.16 5.21
C GLY A 371 0.28 -5.87 4.41
N ASP A 372 -0.83 -5.18 4.62
CA ASP A 372 -1.14 -3.93 3.89
C ASP A 372 -0.19 -2.79 4.34
N THR A 373 0.19 -2.76 5.61
CA THR A 373 1.23 -1.86 6.15
C THR A 373 2.58 -2.08 5.47
N VAL A 374 3.00 -3.34 5.31
CA VAL A 374 4.21 -3.69 4.57
C VAL A 374 4.13 -3.12 3.15
N SER A 375 3.00 -3.27 2.47
CA SER A 375 2.80 -2.81 1.09
C SER A 375 2.93 -1.29 0.98
N GLY A 376 2.22 -0.53 1.83
CA GLY A 376 2.31 0.94 1.85
C GLY A 376 3.70 1.46 2.19
N ALA A 377 4.31 0.94 3.26
CA ALA A 377 5.63 1.38 3.70
C ALA A 377 6.75 0.97 2.71
N THR A 378 6.63 -0.18 2.05
CA THR A 378 7.57 -0.59 1.00
C THR A 378 7.52 0.39 -0.17
N LEU A 379 6.33 0.71 -0.69
CA LEU A 379 6.18 1.64 -1.81
C LEU A 379 6.71 3.04 -1.47
N ALA A 380 6.41 3.54 -0.27
CA ALA A 380 6.95 4.81 0.23
C ALA A 380 8.49 4.81 0.30
N ALA A 381 9.10 3.74 0.80
CA ALA A 381 10.55 3.63 0.87
C ALA A 381 11.19 3.47 -0.52
N MET A 382 10.56 2.74 -1.44
CA MET A 382 10.99 2.65 -2.85
C MET A 382 11.03 4.04 -3.50
N GLN A 383 9.95 4.82 -3.31
CA GLN A 383 9.85 6.21 -3.79
C GLN A 383 11.03 7.06 -3.30
N TYR A 384 11.31 7.00 -2.00
CA TYR A 384 12.39 7.76 -1.39
C TYR A 384 13.77 7.36 -1.93
N LEU A 385 14.06 6.06 -1.95
CA LEU A 385 15.37 5.52 -2.34
C LEU A 385 15.67 5.80 -3.82
N ARG A 386 14.68 5.63 -4.70
CA ARG A 386 14.84 5.86 -6.15
C ARG A 386 15.03 7.31 -6.53
N ARG A 387 14.38 8.23 -5.82
CA ARG A 387 14.51 9.67 -6.10
C ARG A 387 15.80 10.30 -5.54
N GLY A 388 16.71 9.50 -5.00
CA GLY A 388 17.97 9.99 -4.44
C GLY A 388 17.77 10.72 -3.11
N GLY A 389 16.71 10.40 -2.37
CA GLY A 389 16.38 10.98 -1.08
C GLY A 389 15.66 12.33 -1.15
N PHE A 390 15.73 13.07 -0.03
CA PHE A 390 15.07 14.37 0.10
C PHE A 390 15.84 15.43 -0.69
N ILE A 391 15.40 15.74 -1.91
CA ILE A 391 15.87 16.91 -2.64
C ILE A 391 15.09 18.12 -2.10
N GLU A 392 15.77 19.00 -1.35
CA GLU A 392 15.20 20.26 -0.88
C GLU A 392 14.51 21.00 -2.04
N GLY A 393 13.22 21.32 -1.85
CA GLY A 393 12.41 22.05 -2.84
C GLY A 393 11.59 21.19 -3.81
N ARG A 394 11.77 19.86 -3.86
CA ARG A 394 10.95 18.99 -4.74
C ARG A 394 9.69 18.42 -4.10
N GLY A 395 9.34 18.84 -2.89
CA GLY A 395 8.24 18.23 -2.13
C GLY A 395 8.59 16.76 -1.84
N GLY A 396 9.31 16.51 -0.74
CA GLY A 396 9.69 15.14 -0.37
C GLY A 396 8.47 14.21 -0.33
N GLY A 397 8.63 12.91 -0.59
CA GLY A 397 7.53 11.95 -0.56
C GLY A 397 6.84 11.84 0.80
N VAL A 398 6.13 10.73 1.05
CA VAL A 398 5.47 10.51 2.36
C VAL A 398 6.44 10.11 3.49
N VAL A 399 7.70 9.84 3.16
CA VAL A 399 8.73 9.37 4.10
C VAL A 399 9.33 10.55 4.89
N PRO A 400 9.31 10.51 6.24
CA PRO A 400 10.00 11.49 7.09
C PRO A 400 11.50 11.54 6.83
N SER A 401 12.11 12.69 7.07
CA SER A 401 13.56 12.89 6.89
C SER A 401 14.44 11.90 7.64
N GLU A 402 14.05 11.56 8.87
CA GLU A 402 14.78 10.65 9.76
C GLU A 402 14.70 9.21 9.28
N VAL A 403 13.51 8.80 8.84
CA VAL A 403 13.29 7.51 8.17
C VAL A 403 14.12 7.44 6.90
N GLY A 404 14.10 8.51 6.09
CA GLY A 404 14.88 8.62 4.86
C GLY A 404 16.38 8.48 5.11
N LYS A 405 16.90 9.17 6.13
CA LYS A 405 18.31 9.04 6.54
C LYS A 405 18.63 7.60 6.92
N LEU A 406 17.80 6.96 7.75
CA LEU A 406 18.00 5.58 8.17
C LEU A 406 17.95 4.59 6.99
N LEU A 407 17.04 4.79 6.03
CA LEU A 407 16.97 4.01 4.78
C LEU A 407 18.27 4.11 3.99
N SER A 408 18.80 5.33 3.80
CA SER A 408 20.07 5.54 3.09
C SER A 408 21.26 4.92 3.83
N GLU A 409 21.31 5.04 5.15
CA GLU A 409 22.35 4.43 5.99
C GLU A 409 22.32 2.90 5.89
N LYS A 410 21.14 2.28 5.98
CA LYS A 410 20.98 0.82 5.85
C LYS A 410 21.30 0.32 4.44
N LYS A 411 20.86 1.02 3.39
CA LYS A 411 21.25 0.70 2.00
C LYS A 411 22.78 0.70 1.85
N ALA A 412 23.45 1.72 2.40
CA ALA A 412 24.90 1.82 2.35
C ALA A 412 25.60 0.73 3.19
N GLU A 413 25.11 0.44 4.40
CA GLU A 413 25.59 -0.64 5.27
C GLU A 413 25.54 -2.00 4.54
N TRP A 414 24.42 -2.30 3.89
CA TRP A 414 24.22 -3.57 3.21
C TRP A 414 24.96 -3.66 1.87
N SER A 415 25.43 -2.54 1.33
CA SER A 415 26.25 -2.48 0.12
C SER A 415 27.68 -3.03 0.32
N GLY A 416 28.20 -3.02 1.54
CA GLY A 416 29.54 -3.56 1.86
C GLY A 416 29.49 -5.08 2.05
N ASP A 417 30.17 -5.86 1.20
CA ASP A 417 30.32 -7.32 1.32
C ASP A 417 29.02 -8.14 1.30
N ILE A 418 28.21 -8.07 0.24
CA ILE A 418 27.29 -9.17 -0.08
C ILE A 418 28.14 -10.33 -0.65
N GLY A 419 28.85 -11.03 0.24
CA GLY A 419 29.48 -12.34 0.04
C GLY A 419 30.11 -12.66 -1.33
N GLY A 420 31.42 -12.45 -1.46
CA GLY A 420 32.33 -13.47 -2.02
C GLY A 420 32.35 -13.73 -3.54
N GLY A 421 31.79 -12.86 -4.37
CA GLY A 421 31.87 -13.01 -5.83
C GLY A 421 31.82 -11.66 -6.54
N ILE A 422 32.70 -11.49 -7.53
CA ILE A 422 32.86 -10.28 -8.36
C ILE A 422 31.56 -9.99 -9.12
N LEU A 423 30.66 -9.19 -8.54
CA LEU A 423 29.52 -8.60 -9.24
C LEU A 423 29.52 -7.11 -8.90
N LYS A 424 30.13 -6.30 -9.78
CA LYS A 424 30.21 -4.83 -9.72
C LYS A 424 29.31 -4.18 -10.78
N SER A 425 28.14 -4.75 -11.08
CA SER A 425 27.23 -4.16 -12.07
C SER A 425 26.25 -3.17 -11.41
N GLU A 426 25.85 -2.15 -12.17
CA GLU A 426 24.86 -1.14 -11.78
C GLU A 426 23.48 -1.77 -11.47
N ASP A 427 23.17 -2.95 -12.01
CA ASP A 427 21.96 -3.74 -11.68
C ASP A 427 21.80 -4.04 -10.19
N ASP A 428 22.89 -4.03 -9.41
CA ASP A 428 22.82 -4.31 -7.98
C ASP A 428 22.19 -3.16 -7.17
N ASP A 429 22.16 -1.93 -7.69
CA ASP A 429 21.59 -0.80 -6.94
C ASP A 429 20.06 -0.85 -6.88
N SER A 430 19.40 -1.24 -7.98
CA SER A 430 17.95 -1.51 -8.04
C SER A 430 17.54 -2.57 -7.00
N SER A 431 18.29 -3.66 -6.99
CA SER A 431 18.06 -4.78 -6.07
C SER A 431 18.22 -4.35 -4.61
N ARG A 432 19.21 -3.50 -4.32
CA ARG A 432 19.40 -2.95 -2.96
C ARG A 432 18.26 -2.02 -2.56
N ASP A 433 17.74 -1.20 -3.48
CA ASP A 433 16.60 -0.31 -3.21
C ASP A 433 15.39 -1.12 -2.75
N ILE A 434 14.98 -2.12 -3.53
CA ILE A 434 13.79 -2.91 -3.18
C ILE A 434 14.01 -3.75 -1.92
N VAL A 435 15.20 -4.34 -1.72
CA VAL A 435 15.50 -5.14 -0.52
C VAL A 435 15.46 -4.27 0.73
N THR A 436 16.03 -3.06 0.65
CA THR A 436 15.99 -2.08 1.75
C THR A 436 14.57 -1.59 2.00
N ALA A 437 13.82 -1.24 0.95
CA ALA A 437 12.45 -0.78 1.06
C ALA A 437 11.51 -1.85 1.63
N PHE A 438 11.62 -3.10 1.17
CA PHE A 438 10.78 -4.19 1.66
C PHE A 438 11.13 -4.55 3.11
N ALA A 439 12.40 -4.51 3.50
CA ALA A 439 12.80 -4.67 4.89
C ALA A 439 12.22 -3.58 5.81
N PHE A 440 12.22 -2.32 5.37
CA PHE A 440 11.51 -1.26 6.09
C PHE A 440 10.00 -1.52 6.15
N GLY A 441 9.40 -1.99 5.05
CA GLY A 441 8.02 -2.47 5.03
C GLY A 441 7.73 -3.51 6.10
N LEU A 442 8.59 -4.54 6.24
CA LEU A 442 8.49 -5.57 7.28
C LEU A 442 8.58 -4.99 8.70
N ALA A 443 9.45 -4.01 8.91
CA ALA A 443 9.56 -3.32 10.20
C ALA A 443 8.27 -2.55 10.54
N CYS A 444 7.70 -1.81 9.58
CA CYS A 444 6.41 -1.12 9.75
C CYS A 444 5.27 -2.11 10.01
N GLY A 445 5.20 -3.22 9.25
CA GLY A 445 4.23 -4.28 9.50
C GLY A 445 4.35 -4.86 10.91
N SER A 446 5.59 -5.08 11.38
CA SER A 446 5.83 -5.56 12.74
C SER A 446 5.45 -4.52 13.81
N ALA A 447 5.68 -3.23 13.55
CA ALA A 447 5.22 -2.15 14.43
C ALA A 447 3.69 -2.04 14.47
N SER A 448 3.00 -2.30 13.34
CA SER A 448 1.53 -2.30 13.31
C SER A 448 0.92 -3.40 14.18
N CYS A 449 1.60 -4.54 14.33
CA CYS A 449 1.20 -5.62 15.22
C CYS A 449 1.19 -5.23 16.72
N LEU A 450 1.76 -4.08 17.08
CA LEU A 450 1.76 -3.52 18.44
C LEU A 450 0.62 -2.53 18.67
N ARG A 451 -0.21 -2.27 17.65
CA ARG A 451 -1.32 -1.34 17.74
C ARG A 451 -2.64 -2.08 17.64
N GLU A 452 -3.66 -1.45 18.20
CA GLU A 452 -5.01 -2.01 18.15
C GLU A 452 -5.58 -1.81 16.75
N ASP A 453 -5.54 -0.60 16.22
CA ASP A 453 -6.11 -0.26 14.92
C ASP A 453 -5.36 -0.90 13.74
N ASN A 454 -6.12 -1.33 12.73
CA ASN A 454 -5.55 -1.94 11.53
C ASN A 454 -4.60 -0.95 10.85
N SER A 455 -3.40 -1.44 10.51
CA SER A 455 -2.38 -0.70 9.76
C SER A 455 -1.91 0.63 10.34
N VAL A 456 -2.31 0.94 11.58
CA VAL A 456 -1.76 2.04 12.35
C VAL A 456 -0.47 1.54 13.00
N PHE A 457 0.59 2.31 12.92
CA PHE A 457 1.85 2.00 13.59
C PHE A 457 2.54 3.27 14.06
N ASP A 458 3.53 3.07 14.92
CA ASP A 458 4.38 4.13 15.41
C ASP A 458 5.71 4.09 14.66
N VAL A 459 6.06 5.24 14.10
CA VAL A 459 7.23 5.37 13.24
C VAL A 459 8.51 5.13 14.03
N ASP A 460 8.55 5.47 15.32
CA ASP A 460 9.73 5.23 16.17
C ASP A 460 9.94 3.73 16.42
N ASP A 461 8.86 2.99 16.66
CA ASP A 461 8.91 1.52 16.78
C ASP A 461 9.41 0.89 15.48
N ALA A 462 8.89 1.32 14.32
CA ALA A 462 9.30 0.83 13.01
C ALA A 462 10.78 1.16 12.71
N MET A 463 11.23 2.37 13.03
CA MET A 463 12.62 2.79 12.87
C MET A 463 13.57 1.98 13.77
N SER A 464 13.18 1.74 15.03
CA SER A 464 13.97 0.89 15.94
C SER A 464 14.11 -0.51 15.35
N PHE A 465 13.01 -1.14 14.95
CA PHE A 465 13.03 -2.48 14.37
C PHE A 465 13.88 -2.55 13.11
N PHE A 466 13.75 -1.58 12.22
CA PHE A 466 14.54 -1.52 10.99
C PHE A 466 16.03 -1.24 11.26
N GLY A 467 16.36 -0.37 12.21
CA GLY A 467 17.73 -0.07 12.63
C GLY A 467 18.45 -1.30 13.18
N ASP A 468 17.72 -2.16 13.90
CA ASP A 468 18.23 -3.39 14.49
C ASP A 468 18.28 -4.59 13.51
N MET A 469 17.70 -4.45 12.30
CA MET A 469 17.73 -5.53 11.30
C MET A 469 19.16 -5.83 10.86
N SER A 470 19.51 -7.12 10.95
CA SER A 470 20.73 -7.66 10.37
C SER A 470 20.70 -7.63 8.85
N LYS A 471 21.88 -7.70 8.24
CA LYS A 471 22.01 -7.76 6.78
C LYS A 471 21.21 -8.94 6.18
N PRO A 472 20.54 -8.74 5.03
CA PRO A 472 19.87 -9.80 4.29
C PRO A 472 20.83 -10.92 3.85
N ILE A 473 20.33 -12.15 3.84
CA ILE A 473 21.08 -13.32 3.35
C ILE A 473 20.72 -13.56 1.90
N VAL A 474 21.70 -13.51 1.00
CA VAL A 474 21.51 -13.85 -0.41
C VAL A 474 21.63 -15.36 -0.59
N ARG A 475 20.65 -15.94 -1.27
CA ARG A 475 20.62 -17.35 -1.64
C ARG A 475 20.46 -17.48 -3.15
N SER A 476 21.17 -18.46 -3.70
CA SER A 476 21.00 -18.96 -5.07
C SER A 476 20.88 -20.48 -5.00
N ILE A 477 19.96 -21.07 -5.78
CA ILE A 477 19.87 -22.53 -5.92
C ILE A 477 20.49 -22.87 -7.27
N THR A 478 21.67 -23.47 -7.23
CA THR A 478 22.22 -24.13 -8.41
C THR A 478 21.40 -25.37 -8.71
N SER A 479 21.11 -25.60 -9.99
CA SER A 479 20.17 -26.60 -10.52
C SER A 479 20.48 -28.09 -10.21
N MET A 480 21.39 -28.40 -9.28
CA MET A 480 21.81 -29.77 -8.94
C MET A 480 21.10 -30.36 -7.70
N ASP A 481 20.28 -29.59 -6.99
CA ASP A 481 19.66 -30.03 -5.72
C ASP A 481 18.16 -30.43 -5.82
N VAL A 482 17.64 -30.72 -7.02
CA VAL A 482 16.23 -31.13 -7.23
C VAL A 482 16.12 -32.47 -7.95
#